data_AF-A0A954YMV0-F1
#
_entry.id   AF-A0A954YMV0-F1
#
_cell.length_a   1.000
_cell.length_b   1.000
_cell.length_c   1.000
_cell.angle_alpha   90.00
_cell.angle_beta   90.00
_cell.angle_gamma   90.00
#
_symmetry.space_group_name_H-M   'P 1'
#
loop_
_entity.id
_entity.type
_entity.pdbx_description
1 polymer ?
#
loop_
_entity_poly.entity_id
_entity_poly.type
_entity_poly.pdbx_seq_one_letter_code
_entity_poly.pdbx_strand_id
1 'polypeptide(L)'
;MRYTNRWIWLSLFVALLSGCIEPAEREVVVYTALDREFSEAVFEQFTRETGIAVRAKYDVESTKTVGLAEAILRERARPRCDLFWNNEILHTLRLQDAGILAAYAAPRAAHYPAMYRAPDGAWHGFAARARVLIVNRDLVAREQFPQSIRDLADPRWRGQVGLAKPLFGTTATHAACLFAVWGDDPAREFFEQLKSNCQILAGNKQVAVSVAAGRLAFGLTDTDDAMVEISRGGPVEIVYPDQQPDAMGTLFIPNTLGLIQGGPHGDDARRLVDFL
;
A
#
# COMPACT_ATOMS: atom_id res chain seq x y z
N MET A 1 -63.45 -55.70 -44.26
CA MET A 1 -62.37 -56.34 -43.49
C MET A 1 -61.23 -55.32 -43.39
N ARG A 2 -61.25 -54.38 -42.44
CA ARG A 2 -60.68 -54.44 -41.07
C ARG A 2 -59.28 -55.06 -41.03
N TYR A 3 -58.25 -54.21 -40.85
CA TYR A 3 -57.09 -54.33 -39.94
C TYR A 3 -56.28 -53.01 -40.08
N THR A 4 -56.66 -51.96 -39.35
CA THR A 4 -56.07 -51.47 -38.07
C THR A 4 -54.76 -50.70 -38.23
N ASN A 5 -54.88 -49.37 -38.10
CA ASN A 5 -53.84 -48.39 -37.77
C ASN A 5 -52.92 -48.89 -36.63
N ARG A 6 -51.60 -48.83 -36.86
CA ARG A 6 -50.60 -48.78 -35.77
C ARG A 6 -49.77 -47.52 -35.91
N TRP A 7 -50.22 -46.49 -35.20
CA TRP A 7 -49.39 -45.37 -34.77
C TRP A 7 -48.41 -45.91 -33.74
N ILE A 8 -47.12 -45.96 -34.07
CA ILE A 8 -46.07 -46.17 -33.08
C ILE A 8 -45.47 -44.81 -32.79
N TRP A 9 -45.78 -44.31 -31.60
CA TRP A 9 -45.22 -43.12 -30.99
C TRP A 9 -43.71 -43.23 -30.92
N LEU A 10 -43.00 -42.35 -31.62
CA LEU A 10 -41.58 -42.12 -31.44
C LEU A 10 -41.42 -41.22 -30.21
N SER A 11 -41.29 -41.82 -29.03
CA SER A 11 -41.00 -41.10 -27.80
C SER A 11 -39.59 -40.51 -27.87
N LEU A 12 -39.51 -39.20 -28.12
CA LEU A 12 -38.28 -38.42 -28.05
C LEU A 12 -37.85 -38.35 -26.57
N PHE A 13 -36.91 -39.20 -26.15
CA PHE A 13 -36.29 -39.10 -24.83
C PHE A 13 -35.24 -37.98 -24.88
N VAL A 14 -35.68 -36.74 -24.67
CA VAL A 14 -34.77 -35.61 -24.43
C VAL A 14 -34.18 -35.83 -23.04
N ALA A 15 -32.98 -36.41 -22.99
CA ALA A 15 -32.16 -36.39 -21.79
C ALA A 15 -31.81 -34.93 -21.50
N LEU A 16 -32.53 -34.32 -20.56
CA LEU A 16 -32.13 -33.08 -19.89
C LEU A 16 -30.80 -33.37 -19.19
N LEU A 17 -29.69 -33.12 -19.89
CA LEU A 17 -28.40 -32.87 -19.27
C LEU A 17 -28.53 -31.55 -18.52
N SER A 18 -29.16 -31.60 -17.33
CA SER A 18 -28.95 -30.63 -16.28
C SER A 18 -27.51 -30.78 -15.84
N GLY A 19 -26.58 -30.23 -16.62
CA GLY A 19 -25.23 -30.00 -16.16
C GLY A 19 -25.37 -29.11 -14.93
N CYS A 20 -25.07 -29.67 -13.75
CA CYS A 20 -24.72 -28.87 -12.61
C CYS A 20 -23.50 -28.05 -13.04
N ILE A 21 -23.74 -26.84 -13.55
CA ILE A 21 -22.74 -25.80 -13.57
C ILE A 21 -22.52 -25.52 -12.08
N GLU A 22 -21.51 -26.15 -11.48
CA GLU A 22 -21.00 -25.67 -10.20
C GLU A 22 -20.77 -24.17 -10.39
N PRO A 23 -21.36 -23.30 -9.56
CA PRO A 23 -21.08 -21.88 -9.66
C PRO A 23 -19.56 -21.73 -9.59
N ALA A 24 -18.98 -21.06 -10.58
CA ALA A 24 -17.55 -20.76 -10.55
C ALA A 24 -17.22 -20.18 -9.16
N GLU A 25 -16.26 -20.80 -8.47
CA GLU A 25 -15.85 -20.36 -7.14
C GLU A 25 -15.51 -18.87 -7.22
N ARG A 26 -16.27 -18.03 -6.52
CA ARG A 26 -16.08 -16.58 -6.59
C ARG A 26 -14.75 -16.25 -5.94
N GLU A 27 -13.91 -15.53 -6.64
CA GLU A 27 -12.61 -15.13 -6.14
C GLU A 27 -12.22 -13.73 -6.61
N VAL A 28 -11.25 -13.14 -5.92
CA VAL A 28 -10.60 -11.89 -6.28
C VAL A 28 -9.10 -12.05 -6.10
N VAL A 29 -8.32 -11.68 -7.11
CA VAL A 29 -6.86 -11.71 -7.06
C VAL A 29 -6.34 -10.33 -6.65
N VAL A 30 -5.70 -10.28 -5.49
CA VAL A 30 -5.21 -9.02 -4.91
C VAL A 30 -3.69 -9.03 -4.93
N TYR A 31 -3.07 -8.02 -5.52
CA TYR A 31 -1.64 -7.77 -5.33
C TYR A 31 -1.53 -6.75 -4.20
N THR A 32 -0.91 -7.12 -3.08
CA THR A 32 -0.88 -6.29 -1.88
C THR A 32 0.53 -6.04 -1.39
N ALA A 33 0.85 -4.75 -1.21
CA ALA A 33 2.10 -4.30 -0.59
C ALA A 33 1.99 -4.19 0.95
N LEU A 34 0.80 -4.40 1.51
CA LEU A 34 0.62 -4.50 2.95
C LEU A 34 1.16 -5.86 3.45
N ASP A 35 1.85 -5.84 4.59
CA ASP A 35 2.40 -7.06 5.17
C ASP A 35 1.26 -8.04 5.52
N ARG A 36 1.49 -9.33 5.20
CA ARG A 36 0.49 -10.41 5.35
C ARG A 36 -0.14 -10.47 6.73
N GLU A 37 0.66 -10.25 7.77
CA GLU A 37 0.26 -10.26 9.18
C GLU A 37 -0.91 -9.29 9.47
N PHE A 38 -1.07 -8.23 8.67
CA PHE A 38 -2.14 -7.24 8.83
C PHE A 38 -3.29 -7.44 7.84
N SER A 39 -3.03 -7.86 6.60
CA SER A 39 -4.07 -7.96 5.57
C SER A 39 -4.85 -9.28 5.62
N GLU A 40 -4.24 -10.37 6.08
CA GLU A 40 -4.85 -11.71 5.99
C GLU A 40 -6.15 -11.80 6.81
N ALA A 41 -6.16 -11.24 8.03
CA ALA A 41 -7.37 -11.20 8.85
C ALA A 41 -8.52 -10.42 8.19
N VAL A 42 -8.21 -9.35 7.46
CA VAL A 42 -9.20 -8.55 6.71
C VAL A 42 -9.76 -9.35 5.54
N PHE A 43 -8.89 -10.03 4.79
CA PHE A 43 -9.30 -10.88 3.67
C PHE A 43 -10.11 -12.09 4.11
N GLU A 44 -9.75 -12.72 5.22
CA GLU A 44 -10.53 -13.81 5.80
C GLU A 44 -11.91 -13.32 6.27
N GLN A 45 -11.98 -12.13 6.87
CA GLN A 45 -13.26 -11.55 7.27
C GLN A 45 -14.15 -11.29 6.05
N PHE A 46 -13.61 -10.67 5.00
CA PHE A 46 -14.32 -10.48 3.73
C PHE A 46 -14.82 -11.82 3.15
N THR A 47 -13.95 -12.84 3.14
CA THR A 47 -14.30 -14.18 2.64
C THR A 47 -15.43 -14.80 3.46
N ARG A 48 -15.38 -14.70 4.80
CA ARG A 48 -16.44 -15.20 5.70
C ARG A 48 -17.78 -14.49 5.48
N GLU A 49 -17.77 -13.18 5.25
CA GLU A 49 -18.99 -12.38 5.10
C GLU A 49 -19.63 -12.49 3.71
N THR A 50 -18.83 -12.72 2.67
CA THR A 50 -19.29 -12.62 1.28
C THR A 50 -19.29 -13.94 0.52
N GLY A 51 -18.53 -14.93 0.99
CA GLY A 51 -18.25 -16.17 0.27
C GLY A 51 -17.29 -16.01 -0.92
N ILE A 52 -16.65 -14.85 -1.09
CA ILE A 52 -15.68 -14.58 -2.16
C ILE A 52 -14.27 -14.84 -1.61
N ALA A 53 -13.54 -15.77 -2.23
CA ALA A 53 -12.17 -16.08 -1.83
C ALA A 53 -11.19 -14.99 -2.26
N VAL A 54 -10.27 -14.59 -1.39
CA VAL A 54 -9.19 -13.65 -1.74
C VAL A 54 -7.89 -14.40 -2.03
N ARG A 55 -7.41 -14.32 -3.27
CA ARG A 55 -6.08 -14.80 -3.66
C ARG A 55 -5.08 -13.66 -3.61
N ALA A 56 -4.40 -13.51 -2.47
CA ALA A 56 -3.42 -12.45 -2.27
C ALA A 56 -2.01 -12.85 -2.75
N LYS A 57 -1.38 -11.98 -3.53
CA LYS A 57 0.05 -11.99 -3.83
C LYS A 57 0.73 -10.87 -3.05
N TYR A 58 1.61 -11.27 -2.13
CA TYR A 58 2.38 -10.38 -1.28
C TYR A 58 3.72 -9.99 -1.93
N ASP A 59 4.29 -8.89 -1.47
CA ASP A 59 5.66 -8.53 -1.82
C ASP A 59 6.69 -9.41 -1.10
N VAL A 60 7.88 -9.52 -1.69
CA VAL A 60 9.06 -10.12 -1.07
C VAL A 60 9.92 -8.97 -0.53
N GLU A 61 10.39 -9.08 0.72
CA GLU A 61 11.00 -7.96 1.48
C GLU A 61 12.15 -7.24 0.76
N SER A 62 12.80 -7.85 -0.23
CA SER A 62 13.90 -7.26 -1.01
C SER A 62 13.47 -6.25 -2.09
N THR A 63 12.18 -6.18 -2.47
CA THR A 63 11.68 -5.31 -3.57
C THR A 63 10.34 -4.63 -3.28
N LYS A 64 10.07 -4.28 -2.00
CA LYS A 64 8.78 -3.74 -1.56
C LYS A 64 8.17 -2.73 -2.54
N THR A 65 6.91 -2.97 -2.88
CA THR A 65 6.00 -2.33 -3.82
C THR A 65 6.41 -2.37 -5.30
N VAL A 66 7.70 -2.21 -5.62
CA VAL A 66 8.19 -2.20 -7.01
C VAL A 66 7.89 -3.51 -7.72
N GLY A 67 8.10 -4.65 -7.04
CA GLY A 67 7.91 -5.97 -7.65
C GLY A 67 6.47 -6.22 -8.12
N LEU A 68 5.49 -5.76 -7.33
CA LEU A 68 4.06 -5.93 -7.64
C LEU A 68 3.61 -5.00 -8.76
N ALA A 69 3.99 -3.71 -8.72
CA ALA A 69 3.65 -2.75 -9.77
C ALA A 69 4.24 -3.15 -11.13
N GLU A 70 5.51 -3.59 -11.16
CA GLU A 70 6.14 -4.11 -12.37
C GLU A 70 5.48 -5.41 -12.87
N ALA A 71 5.02 -6.28 -11.97
CA ALA A 71 4.25 -7.45 -12.36
C ALA A 71 2.94 -7.07 -13.05
N ILE A 72 2.21 -6.10 -12.48
CA ILE A 72 0.96 -5.57 -13.07
C ILE A 72 1.24 -4.99 -14.46
N LEU A 73 2.28 -4.17 -14.62
CA LEU A 73 2.66 -3.58 -15.92
C LEU A 73 3.00 -4.65 -16.97
N ARG A 74 3.74 -5.69 -16.59
CA ARG A 74 4.07 -6.81 -17.49
C ARG A 74 2.84 -7.63 -17.87
N GLU A 75 1.87 -7.73 -16.97
CA GLU A 75 0.63 -8.49 -17.16
C GLU A 75 -0.45 -7.68 -17.91
N ARG A 76 -0.21 -6.42 -18.28
CA ARG A 76 -1.22 -5.51 -18.88
C ARG A 76 -1.97 -6.06 -20.10
N ALA A 77 -1.34 -6.90 -20.91
CA ALA A 77 -1.98 -7.48 -22.10
C ALA A 77 -2.96 -8.62 -21.75
N ARG A 78 -2.79 -9.24 -20.58
CA ARG A 78 -3.65 -10.29 -20.03
C ARG A 78 -3.60 -10.20 -18.49
N PRO A 79 -4.34 -9.25 -17.90
CA PRO A 79 -4.28 -8.99 -16.46
C PRO A 79 -4.60 -10.25 -15.65
N ARG A 80 -3.83 -10.46 -14.57
CA ARG A 80 -4.06 -11.54 -13.59
C ARG A 80 -4.49 -11.02 -12.22
N CYS A 81 -4.29 -9.73 -11.99
CA CYS A 81 -4.64 -9.02 -10.77
C CYS A 81 -5.96 -8.27 -11.00
N ASP A 82 -6.81 -8.24 -9.97
CA ASP A 82 -8.07 -7.51 -9.95
C ASP A 82 -7.94 -6.19 -9.18
N LEU A 83 -7.23 -6.23 -8.06
CA LEU A 83 -7.08 -5.12 -7.13
C LEU A 83 -5.63 -4.99 -6.68
N PHE A 84 -5.09 -3.78 -6.83
CA PHE A 84 -3.82 -3.40 -6.22
C PHE A 84 -4.08 -2.67 -4.91
N TRP A 85 -3.69 -3.29 -3.79
CA TRP A 85 -3.63 -2.64 -2.47
C TRP A 85 -2.20 -2.21 -2.21
N ASN A 86 -1.95 -0.92 -2.33
CA ASN A 86 -0.62 -0.36 -2.16
C ASN A 86 -0.47 0.36 -0.82
N ASN A 87 0.71 0.30 -0.21
CA ASN A 87 1.03 0.96 1.07
C ASN A 87 1.70 2.34 0.89
N GLU A 88 1.97 2.71 -0.36
CA GLU A 88 2.50 3.99 -0.80
C GLU A 88 1.74 4.44 -2.06
N ILE A 89 2.01 5.65 -2.57
CA ILE A 89 1.22 6.24 -3.67
C ILE A 89 1.97 6.34 -4.99
N LEU A 90 3.31 6.35 -4.99
CA LEU A 90 4.12 6.57 -6.19
C LEU A 90 3.84 5.52 -7.27
N HIS A 91 3.76 4.24 -6.92
CA HIS A 91 3.48 3.20 -7.90
C HIS A 91 2.01 3.19 -8.34
N THR A 92 1.09 3.60 -7.48
CA THR A 92 -0.32 3.76 -7.86
C THR A 92 -0.48 4.84 -8.92
N LEU A 93 0.19 5.99 -8.75
CA LEU A 93 0.20 7.07 -9.74
C LEU A 93 0.86 6.63 -11.06
N ARG A 94 1.97 5.88 -11.00
CA ARG A 94 2.60 5.32 -12.21
C ARG A 94 1.66 4.38 -12.97
N LEU A 95 0.89 3.56 -12.27
CA LEU A 95 -0.11 2.68 -12.90
C LEU A 95 -1.28 3.48 -13.48
N GLN A 96 -1.69 4.56 -12.83
CA GLN A 96 -2.69 5.51 -13.37
C GLN A 96 -2.18 6.14 -14.68
N ASP A 97 -0.97 6.70 -14.67
CA ASP A 97 -0.35 7.33 -15.85
C ASP A 97 -0.16 6.35 -17.01
N ALA A 98 0.06 5.07 -16.70
CA ALA A 98 0.17 4.00 -17.68
C ALA A 98 -1.19 3.51 -18.22
N GLY A 99 -2.32 4.07 -17.76
CA GLY A 99 -3.66 3.67 -18.17
C GLY A 99 -4.05 2.27 -17.73
N ILE A 100 -3.50 1.79 -16.61
CA ILE A 100 -3.72 0.42 -16.11
C ILE A 100 -4.90 0.36 -15.14
N LEU A 101 -5.19 1.45 -14.45
CA LEU A 101 -6.21 1.46 -13.41
C LEU A 101 -7.61 1.71 -14.00
N ALA A 102 -8.59 0.93 -13.55
CA ALA A 102 -9.98 1.10 -13.88
C ALA A 102 -10.63 2.14 -12.96
N ALA A 103 -11.36 3.08 -13.54
CA ALA A 103 -12.15 4.04 -12.79
C ALA A 103 -13.29 3.36 -12.02
N TYR A 104 -13.38 3.63 -10.72
CA TYR A 104 -14.51 3.22 -9.88
C TYR A 104 -14.79 4.26 -8.81
N ALA A 105 -15.99 4.86 -8.88
CA ALA A 105 -16.48 5.79 -7.88
C ALA A 105 -17.01 5.02 -6.66
N ALA A 106 -16.08 4.50 -5.84
CA ALA A 106 -16.43 3.80 -4.61
C ALA A 106 -17.27 4.73 -3.70
N PRO A 107 -18.49 4.33 -3.28
CA PRO A 107 -19.38 5.21 -2.51
C PRO A 107 -18.74 5.78 -1.24
N ARG A 108 -17.93 4.98 -0.53
CA ARG A 108 -17.23 5.41 0.69
C ARG A 108 -16.16 6.46 0.40
N ALA A 109 -15.45 6.34 -0.72
CA ALA A 109 -14.39 7.27 -1.12
C ALA A 109 -14.92 8.67 -1.49
N ALA A 110 -16.24 8.80 -1.73
CA ALA A 110 -16.88 10.10 -1.91
C ALA A 110 -16.71 11.04 -0.71
N HIS A 111 -16.51 10.49 0.50
CA HIS A 111 -16.32 11.24 1.73
C HIS A 111 -14.86 11.54 2.07
N TYR A 112 -13.90 10.97 1.34
CA TYR A 112 -12.49 11.19 1.61
C TYR A 112 -12.00 12.55 1.09
N PRO A 113 -11.00 13.17 1.73
CA PRO A 113 -10.38 14.40 1.24
C PRO A 113 -9.97 14.27 -0.23
N ALA A 114 -10.16 15.34 -1.01
CA ALA A 114 -9.89 15.32 -2.45
C ALA A 114 -8.44 14.92 -2.78
N MET A 115 -7.48 15.27 -1.94
CA MET A 115 -6.06 14.89 -2.10
C MET A 115 -5.78 13.40 -1.93
N TYR A 116 -6.72 12.63 -1.35
CA TYR A 116 -6.61 11.17 -1.16
C TYR A 116 -7.50 10.39 -2.13
N ARG A 117 -7.84 10.97 -3.27
CA ARG A 117 -8.56 10.24 -4.33
C ARG A 117 -8.19 10.78 -5.69
N ALA A 118 -8.19 9.90 -6.68
CA ALA A 118 -8.03 10.29 -8.06
C ALA A 118 -9.29 11.03 -8.55
N PRO A 119 -9.16 12.19 -9.22
CA PRO A 119 -10.32 12.91 -9.78
C PRO A 119 -11.13 12.09 -10.80
N ASP A 120 -10.47 11.18 -11.50
CA ASP A 120 -11.06 10.25 -12.48
C ASP A 120 -11.57 8.94 -11.86
N GLY A 121 -11.41 8.75 -10.54
CA GLY A 121 -11.78 7.54 -9.83
C GLY A 121 -10.85 6.34 -10.04
N ALA A 122 -9.67 6.53 -10.65
CA ALA A 122 -8.70 5.45 -10.89
C ALA A 122 -8.16 4.79 -9.60
N TRP A 123 -8.09 5.56 -8.52
CA TRP A 123 -7.72 5.07 -7.19
C TRP A 123 -8.35 5.92 -6.10
N HIS A 124 -8.42 5.36 -4.89
CA HIS A 124 -8.62 6.16 -3.68
C HIS A 124 -7.75 5.66 -2.55
N GLY A 125 -7.42 6.58 -1.65
CA GLY A 125 -6.69 6.31 -0.43
C GLY A 125 -7.62 5.81 0.66
N PHE A 126 -7.14 4.90 1.49
CA PHE A 126 -7.80 4.45 2.71
C PHE A 126 -6.72 4.19 3.75
N ALA A 127 -6.84 4.78 4.94
CA ALA A 127 -5.77 4.86 5.94
C ALA A 127 -4.49 5.58 5.47
N ALA A 128 -4.19 6.74 6.07
CA ALA A 128 -2.94 7.47 5.84
C ALA A 128 -1.96 7.20 6.99
N ARG A 129 -0.67 7.15 6.65
CA ARG A 129 0.44 7.08 7.62
C ARG A 129 1.26 8.36 7.54
N ALA A 130 1.75 8.84 8.67
CA ALA A 130 2.60 10.03 8.69
C ALA A 130 4.08 9.63 8.66
N ARG A 131 4.89 10.45 7.98
CA ARG A 131 6.35 10.32 7.94
C ARG A 131 6.95 11.05 9.14
N VAL A 132 7.27 10.31 10.19
CA VAL A 132 7.62 10.85 11.50
C VAL A 132 9.07 10.58 11.88
N LEU A 133 9.60 11.39 12.79
CA LEU A 133 10.85 11.12 13.45
C LEU A 133 10.55 10.29 14.70
N ILE A 134 11.14 9.11 14.81
CA ILE A 134 11.16 8.34 16.06
C ILE A 134 12.45 8.68 16.81
N VAL A 135 12.35 9.04 18.08
CA VAL A 135 13.47 9.51 18.91
C VAL A 135 13.60 8.63 20.14
N ASN A 136 14.82 8.21 20.48
CA ASN A 136 15.10 7.48 21.73
C ASN A 136 15.26 8.46 22.90
N ARG A 137 14.40 8.34 23.91
CA ARG A 137 14.34 9.21 25.09
C ARG A 137 15.50 9.01 26.07
N ASP A 138 16.17 7.87 26.02
CA ASP A 138 17.33 7.59 26.88
C ASP A 138 18.62 8.20 26.29
N LEU A 139 18.63 8.48 24.97
CA LEU A 139 19.78 9.03 24.26
C LEU A 139 19.67 10.54 23.97
N VAL A 140 18.46 11.05 23.81
CA VAL A 140 18.20 12.44 23.42
C VAL A 140 17.34 13.11 24.49
N ALA A 141 17.84 14.21 25.07
CA ALA A 141 17.04 15.04 25.95
C ALA A 141 15.87 15.69 25.18
N ARG A 142 14.71 15.87 25.83
CA ARG A 142 13.50 16.36 25.17
C ARG A 142 13.70 17.70 24.45
N GLU A 143 14.51 18.57 25.04
CA GLU A 143 14.84 19.91 24.52
C GLU A 143 15.71 19.86 23.26
N GLN A 144 16.32 18.71 22.99
CA GLN A 144 17.19 18.46 21.84
C GLN A 144 16.52 17.61 20.75
N PHE A 145 15.22 17.29 20.91
CA PHE A 145 14.50 16.52 19.91
C PHE A 145 14.57 17.21 18.54
N PRO A 146 14.81 16.45 17.46
CA PRO A 146 14.75 16.99 16.11
C PRO A 146 13.31 17.42 15.79
N GLN A 147 13.16 18.57 15.14
CA GLN A 147 11.87 19.17 14.81
C GLN A 147 11.61 19.25 13.31
N SER A 148 12.61 19.00 12.47
CA SER A 148 12.53 19.05 11.01
C SER A 148 13.15 17.81 10.40
N ILE A 149 12.67 17.39 9.22
CA ILE A 149 13.41 16.41 8.43
C ILE A 149 14.83 16.87 8.08
N ARG A 150 15.09 18.20 8.06
CA ARG A 150 16.43 18.75 7.83
C ARG A 150 17.41 18.37 8.94
N ASP A 151 16.94 18.09 10.15
CA ASP A 151 17.80 17.67 11.27
C ASP A 151 18.45 16.31 11.02
N LEU A 152 17.91 15.49 10.11
CA LEU A 152 18.56 14.26 9.65
C LEU A 152 19.96 14.52 9.06
N ALA A 153 20.20 15.73 8.54
CA ALA A 153 21.47 16.16 7.95
C ALA A 153 22.36 16.96 8.92
N ASP A 154 21.90 17.28 10.14
CA ASP A 154 22.69 18.04 11.13
C ASP A 154 23.95 17.23 11.53
N PRO A 155 25.16 17.78 11.32
CA PRO A 155 26.43 17.10 11.65
C PRO A 155 26.58 16.69 13.12
N ARG A 156 25.85 17.33 14.04
CA ARG A 156 25.80 16.94 15.45
C ARG A 156 25.35 15.49 15.65
N TRP A 157 24.53 14.98 14.73
CA TRP A 157 23.96 13.64 14.78
C TRP A 157 24.67 12.64 13.87
N ARG A 158 25.84 12.99 13.32
CA ARG A 158 26.57 12.13 12.38
C ARG A 158 26.76 10.73 12.92
N GLY A 159 26.29 9.74 12.16
CA GLY A 159 26.34 8.32 12.51
C GLY A 159 25.30 7.87 13.53
N GLN A 160 24.46 8.76 14.05
CA GLN A 160 23.44 8.46 15.07
C GLN A 160 22.01 8.52 14.53
N VAL A 161 21.84 8.83 13.24
CA VAL A 161 20.53 8.95 12.58
C VAL A 161 20.25 7.75 11.69
N GLY A 162 19.04 7.20 11.75
CA GLY A 162 18.58 6.14 10.85
C GLY A 162 17.73 6.66 9.70
N LEU A 163 17.98 6.14 8.50
CA LEU A 163 17.14 6.37 7.33
C LEU A 163 16.98 5.08 6.54
N ALA A 164 15.74 4.70 6.20
CA ALA A 164 15.49 3.61 5.28
C ALA A 164 15.96 3.99 3.86
N LYS A 165 16.42 3.03 3.05
CA LYS A 165 16.89 3.35 1.69
C LYS A 165 15.80 4.06 0.85
N PRO A 166 16.03 5.27 0.30
CA PRO A 166 15.01 6.07 -0.39
C PRO A 166 14.77 5.62 -1.85
N LEU A 167 14.71 4.31 -2.08
CA LEU A 167 14.45 3.71 -3.40
C LEU A 167 13.15 2.90 -3.43
N PHE A 168 12.58 2.57 -2.27
CA PHE A 168 11.40 1.72 -2.16
C PHE A 168 10.43 2.26 -1.11
N GLY A 169 9.17 1.81 -1.21
CA GLY A 169 8.12 2.11 -0.24
C GLY A 169 7.88 3.60 0.01
N THR A 170 7.44 3.90 1.22
CA THR A 170 7.13 5.27 1.68
C THR A 170 8.34 6.20 1.67
N THR A 171 9.56 5.69 1.82
CA THR A 171 10.76 6.53 1.75
C THR A 171 11.03 7.02 0.32
N ALA A 172 10.75 6.20 -0.71
CA ALA A 172 10.82 6.66 -2.10
C ALA A 172 9.74 7.70 -2.42
N THR A 173 8.50 7.48 -1.94
CA THR A 173 7.44 8.50 -2.04
C THR A 173 7.87 9.79 -1.36
N HIS A 174 8.40 9.72 -0.12
CA HIS A 174 8.86 10.90 0.61
C HIS A 174 9.96 11.61 -0.18
N ALA A 175 10.95 10.89 -0.72
CA ALA A 175 11.99 11.47 -1.56
C ALA A 175 11.40 12.20 -2.76
N ALA A 176 10.49 11.57 -3.51
CA ALA A 176 9.81 12.19 -4.65
C ALA A 176 9.07 13.49 -4.26
N CYS A 177 8.40 13.50 -3.10
CA CYS A 177 7.77 14.71 -2.57
C CYS A 177 8.78 15.82 -2.25
N LEU A 178 9.95 15.49 -1.70
CA LEU A 178 11.00 16.49 -1.43
C LEU A 178 11.56 17.08 -2.72
N PHE A 179 11.78 16.27 -3.76
CA PHE A 179 12.16 16.78 -5.08
C PHE A 179 11.08 17.72 -5.64
N ALA A 180 9.80 17.37 -5.49
CA ALA A 180 8.70 18.21 -5.97
C ALA A 180 8.57 19.54 -5.19
N VAL A 181 8.78 19.53 -3.87
CA VAL A 181 8.58 20.70 -2.99
C VAL A 181 9.81 21.61 -2.95
N TRP A 182 11.01 21.04 -2.90
CA TRP A 182 12.25 21.81 -2.79
C TRP A 182 12.95 22.07 -4.13
N GLY A 183 12.57 21.37 -5.19
CA GLY A 183 13.28 21.36 -6.46
C GLY A 183 14.52 20.47 -6.46
N ASP A 184 15.05 20.23 -7.66
CA ASP A 184 16.08 19.21 -7.89
C ASP A 184 17.37 19.45 -7.12
N ASP A 185 17.92 20.66 -7.16
CA ASP A 185 19.23 20.94 -6.57
C ASP A 185 19.20 20.92 -5.04
N PRO A 186 18.25 21.60 -4.34
CA PRO A 186 18.18 21.53 -2.88
C PRO A 186 17.86 20.13 -2.36
N ALA A 187 17.01 19.37 -3.06
CA ALA A 187 16.72 17.98 -2.69
C ALA A 187 17.95 17.09 -2.88
N ARG A 188 18.68 17.22 -4.01
CA ARG A 188 19.92 16.47 -4.26
C ARG A 188 20.96 16.74 -3.18
N GLU A 189 21.20 18.01 -2.85
CA GLU A 189 22.14 18.40 -1.80
C GLU A 189 21.76 17.77 -0.45
N PHE A 190 20.48 17.83 -0.09
CA PHE A 190 20.01 17.19 1.14
C PHE A 190 20.31 15.69 1.17
N PHE A 191 20.00 14.94 0.10
CA PHE A 191 20.29 13.51 0.05
C PHE A 191 21.79 13.18 0.05
N GLU A 192 22.64 14.05 -0.50
CA GLU A 192 24.11 13.92 -0.39
C GLU A 192 24.58 14.11 1.06
N GLN A 193 24.02 15.08 1.78
CA GLN A 193 24.30 15.29 3.19
C GLN A 193 23.86 14.07 4.02
N LEU A 194 22.65 13.55 3.78
CA LEU A 194 22.12 12.35 4.43
C LEU A 194 23.02 11.13 4.22
N LYS A 195 23.56 10.93 3.01
CA LYS A 195 24.50 9.84 2.72
C LYS A 195 25.74 9.88 3.62
N SER A 196 26.20 11.07 4.01
CA SER A 196 27.37 11.26 4.87
C SER A 196 27.04 11.33 6.37
N ASN A 197 25.76 11.47 6.73
CA ASN A 197 25.31 11.74 8.10
C ASN A 197 24.52 10.56 8.71
N CYS A 198 23.71 9.87 7.91
CA CYS A 198 22.80 8.82 8.36
C CYS A 198 23.36 7.42 8.14
N GLN A 199 22.94 6.48 9.00
CA GLN A 199 23.03 5.05 8.73
C GLN A 199 21.83 4.62 7.85
N ILE A 200 22.14 4.06 6.68
CA ILE A 200 21.11 3.56 5.76
C ILE A 200 20.72 2.13 6.13
N LEU A 201 19.43 1.93 6.42
CA LEU A 201 18.87 0.65 6.84
C LEU A 201 17.93 0.05 5.79
N ALA A 202 17.61 -1.23 5.95
CA ALA A 202 16.84 -2.02 4.98
C ALA A 202 15.39 -1.53 4.80
N GLY A 203 14.79 -0.92 5.83
CA GLY A 203 13.39 -0.46 5.81
C GLY A 203 13.03 0.38 7.05
N ASN A 204 11.83 0.97 7.03
CA ASN A 204 11.33 1.84 8.09
C ASN A 204 11.25 1.07 9.44
N LYS A 205 10.71 -0.16 9.44
CA LYS A 205 10.74 -1.08 10.59
C LYS A 205 12.13 -1.22 11.21
N GLN A 206 13.18 -1.41 10.40
CA GLN A 206 14.55 -1.54 10.91
C GLN A 206 15.10 -0.23 11.50
N VAL A 207 14.67 0.93 10.98
CA VAL A 207 14.94 2.24 11.60
C VAL A 207 14.29 2.30 12.98
N ALA A 208 12.99 2.05 13.07
CA ALA A 208 12.24 2.09 14.34
C ALA A 208 12.85 1.15 15.40
N VAL A 209 13.11 -0.12 15.03
CA VAL A 209 13.75 -1.11 15.93
C VAL A 209 15.15 -0.68 16.37
N SER A 210 15.93 -0.03 15.50
CA SER A 210 17.28 0.41 15.84
C SER A 210 17.31 1.62 16.76
N VAL A 211 16.36 2.55 16.61
CA VAL A 211 16.16 3.66 17.54
C VAL A 211 15.66 3.13 18.88
N ALA A 212 14.65 2.25 18.89
CA ALA A 212 14.10 1.67 20.12
C ALA A 212 15.14 0.87 20.92
N ALA A 213 16.04 0.17 20.24
CA ALA A 213 17.14 -0.55 20.86
C ALA A 213 18.32 0.33 21.32
N GLY A 214 18.23 1.67 21.18
CA GLY A 214 19.30 2.60 21.58
C GLY A 214 20.55 2.51 20.71
N ARG A 215 20.47 1.97 19.49
CA ARG A 215 21.60 1.96 18.54
C ARG A 215 21.70 3.26 17.75
N LEU A 216 20.60 4.00 17.65
CA LEU A 216 20.48 5.27 16.96
C LEU A 216 19.71 6.24 17.85
N ALA A 217 20.10 7.51 17.83
CA ALA A 217 19.45 8.57 18.60
C ALA A 217 18.03 8.84 18.09
N PHE A 218 17.88 8.91 16.76
CA PHE A 218 16.58 9.04 16.10
C PHE A 218 16.63 8.55 14.65
N GLY A 219 15.49 8.53 13.97
CA GLY A 219 15.42 8.25 12.54
C GLY A 219 14.06 8.56 11.94
N LEU A 220 14.01 8.61 10.61
CA LEU A 220 12.77 8.82 9.87
C LEU A 220 12.10 7.47 9.58
N THR A 221 10.84 7.33 10.01
CA THR A 221 10.04 6.11 9.85
C THR A 221 8.55 6.45 9.60
N ASP A 222 7.72 5.43 9.44
CA ASP A 222 6.27 5.56 9.39
C ASP A 222 5.66 5.46 10.80
N THR A 223 4.50 6.09 11.00
CA THR A 223 3.78 6.07 12.29
C THR A 223 3.45 4.68 12.80
N ASP A 224 3.10 3.74 11.92
CA ASP A 224 2.79 2.35 12.30
C ASP A 224 4.01 1.64 12.89
N ASP A 225 5.17 1.75 12.25
CA ASP A 225 6.44 1.20 12.76
C ASP A 225 6.83 1.82 14.12
N ALA A 226 6.64 3.14 14.28
CA ALA A 226 6.94 3.80 15.55
C ALA A 226 5.96 3.41 16.67
N MET A 227 4.67 3.28 16.35
CA MET A 227 3.63 2.87 17.30
C MET A 227 3.83 1.44 17.78
N VAL A 228 4.32 0.53 16.93
CA VAL A 228 4.69 -0.83 17.34
C VAL A 228 5.73 -0.81 18.46
N GLU A 229 6.79 0.00 18.31
CA GLU A 229 7.84 0.09 19.33
C GLU A 229 7.37 0.79 20.61
N ILE A 230 6.48 1.79 20.50
CA ILE A 230 5.81 2.39 21.66
C ILE A 230 4.94 1.35 22.40
N SER A 231 4.14 0.57 21.67
CA SER A 231 3.25 -0.45 22.27
C SER A 231 4.01 -1.57 22.98
N ARG A 232 5.26 -1.82 22.57
CA ARG A 232 6.18 -2.76 23.21
C ARG A 232 6.86 -2.19 24.46
N GLY A 233 6.57 -0.93 24.82
CA GLY A 233 7.18 -0.24 25.95
C GLY A 233 8.58 0.29 25.67
N GLY A 234 8.97 0.44 24.40
CA GLY A 234 10.27 0.99 24.03
C GLY A 234 10.46 2.44 24.54
N PRO A 235 11.71 2.85 24.84
CA PRO A 235 12.01 4.20 25.30
C PRO A 235 11.98 5.23 24.16
N VAL A 236 10.91 5.24 23.35
CA VAL A 236 10.82 6.03 22.11
C VAL A 236 9.61 6.95 22.08
N GLU A 237 9.77 8.11 21.45
CA GLU A 237 8.72 9.09 21.22
C GLU A 237 8.63 9.47 19.74
N ILE A 238 7.41 9.76 19.28
CA ILE A 238 7.13 10.24 17.92
C ILE A 238 7.21 11.76 17.92
N VAL A 239 7.97 12.31 16.98
CA VAL A 239 7.94 13.73 16.61
C VAL A 239 7.42 13.86 15.19
N TYR A 240 6.37 14.66 15.04
CA TYR A 240 5.87 15.12 13.73
C TYR A 240 6.78 16.26 13.26
N PRO A 241 7.55 16.09 12.18
CA PRO A 241 8.49 17.12 11.75
C PRO A 241 7.79 18.28 11.05
N ASP A 242 8.50 19.40 10.98
CA ASP A 242 8.17 20.58 10.17
C ASP A 242 6.82 21.21 10.56
N GLN A 243 6.54 21.29 11.87
CA GLN A 243 5.29 21.84 12.43
C GLN A 243 5.34 23.35 12.71
N GLN A 244 6.47 24.01 12.46
CA GLN A 244 6.60 25.46 12.66
C GLN A 244 5.74 26.23 11.63
N PRO A 245 5.32 27.47 11.93
CA PRO A 245 4.67 28.32 10.93
C PRO A 245 5.51 28.41 9.66
N ASP A 246 4.86 28.31 8.50
CA ASP A 246 5.48 28.34 7.15
C ASP A 246 6.39 27.15 6.79
N ALA A 247 6.52 26.14 7.66
CA ALA A 247 7.18 24.89 7.32
C ALA A 247 6.27 23.99 6.46
N MET A 248 6.88 23.00 5.78
CA MET A 248 6.18 22.13 4.84
C MET A 248 5.14 21.19 5.47
N GLY A 249 5.13 21.05 6.80
CA GLY A 249 4.30 20.09 7.50
C GLY A 249 4.81 18.65 7.39
N THR A 250 4.24 17.78 8.23
CA THR A 250 4.51 16.34 8.15
C THR A 250 3.82 15.74 6.93
N LEU A 251 4.57 14.98 6.12
CA LEU A 251 4.00 14.25 4.99
C LEU A 251 3.12 13.09 5.46
N PHE A 252 1.87 13.06 4.97
CA PHE A 252 0.98 11.92 5.10
C PHE A 252 0.90 11.17 3.77
N ILE A 253 1.09 9.86 3.82
CA ILE A 253 1.04 8.98 2.64
C ILE A 253 -0.17 8.06 2.80
N PRO A 254 -1.12 8.07 1.86
CA PRO A 254 -2.25 7.13 1.89
C PRO A 254 -1.79 5.73 1.47
N ASN A 255 -2.35 4.69 2.09
CA ASN A 255 -2.49 3.42 1.38
C ASN A 255 -3.55 3.61 0.31
N THR A 256 -3.40 2.96 -0.84
CA THR A 256 -4.29 3.18 -1.98
C THR A 256 -4.86 1.87 -2.51
N LEU A 257 -6.10 1.96 -3.00
CA LEU A 257 -6.77 0.90 -3.76
C LEU A 257 -6.90 1.34 -5.21
N GLY A 258 -6.41 0.51 -6.12
CA GLY A 258 -6.57 0.69 -7.56
C GLY A 258 -7.09 -0.60 -8.20
N LEU A 259 -8.26 -0.55 -8.82
CA LEU A 259 -8.77 -1.68 -9.61
C LEU A 259 -7.97 -1.78 -10.92
N ILE A 260 -7.70 -2.99 -11.37
CA ILE A 260 -6.95 -3.21 -12.61
C ILE A 260 -7.91 -3.30 -13.79
N GLN A 261 -7.67 -2.51 -14.83
CA GLN A 261 -8.42 -2.57 -16.07
C GLN A 261 -8.25 -3.93 -16.73
N GLY A 262 -9.36 -4.60 -17.03
CA GLY A 262 -9.36 -5.94 -17.61
C GLY A 262 -9.01 -7.06 -16.61
N GLY A 263 -9.05 -6.79 -15.29
CA GLY A 263 -8.92 -7.81 -14.26
C GLY A 263 -10.00 -8.92 -14.40
N PRO A 264 -9.65 -10.19 -14.09
CA PRO A 264 -10.54 -11.34 -14.30
C PRO A 264 -11.86 -11.33 -13.52
N HIS A 265 -11.96 -10.63 -12.39
CA HIS A 265 -13.08 -10.67 -11.44
C HIS A 265 -13.56 -9.28 -11.00
N GLY A 266 -13.81 -8.38 -11.95
CA GLY A 266 -14.08 -6.95 -11.67
C GLY A 266 -15.26 -6.65 -10.72
N ASP A 267 -16.34 -7.43 -10.75
CA ASP A 267 -17.47 -7.25 -9.81
C ASP A 267 -17.07 -7.60 -8.37
N ASP A 268 -16.37 -8.72 -8.18
CA ASP A 268 -15.91 -9.18 -6.87
C ASP A 268 -14.82 -8.27 -6.31
N ALA A 269 -13.98 -7.72 -7.19
CA ALA A 269 -13.00 -6.70 -6.84
C ALA A 269 -13.65 -5.41 -6.33
N ARG A 270 -14.73 -4.92 -6.97
CA ARG A 270 -15.50 -3.76 -6.47
C ARG A 270 -16.10 -4.03 -5.09
N ARG A 271 -16.61 -5.24 -4.85
CA ARG A 271 -17.14 -5.63 -3.53
C ARG A 271 -16.05 -5.64 -2.46
N LEU A 272 -14.84 -6.09 -2.79
CA LEU A 272 -13.71 -6.00 -1.87
C LEU A 272 -13.30 -4.54 -1.62
N VAL A 273 -13.29 -3.70 -2.66
CA VAL A 273 -13.01 -2.26 -2.51
C VAL A 273 -14.03 -1.58 -1.58
N ASP A 274 -15.32 -1.89 -1.70
CA ASP A 274 -16.35 -1.31 -0.83
C ASP A 274 -16.31 -1.86 0.61
N PHE A 275 -15.75 -3.05 0.79
CA PHE A 275 -15.57 -3.68 2.10
C PHE A 275 -14.43 -3.01 2.89
N LEU A 276 -13.30 -2.77 2.21
CA LEU A 276 -12.13 -2.05 2.72
C LEU A 276 -12.46 -0.59 3.08
#